data_AF-A0AA36NLE2-F1
#
_entry.id   AF-A0AA36NLE2-F1
#
_cell.length_a   1.000
_cell.length_b   1.000
_cell.length_c   1.000
_cell.angle_alpha   90.00
_cell.angle_beta   90.00
_cell.angle_gamma   90.00
#
_symmetry.space_group_name_H-M   'P 1'
#
loop_
_entity.id
_entity.type
_entity.pdbx_description
1 polymer ?
#
loop_
_entity_poly.entity_id
_entity_poly.type
_entity_poly.pdbx_seq_one_letter_code
_entity_poly.pdbx_strand_id
1 'polypeptide(L)'
;MCGFGCAMVLRRVLRLQVPILFLALARGLALCRPGSCQALDAFVHCEYDGTGAAGGGNTIATAICPEQQIVVRVALETPSFASNASGSFIFSMDDMVDELRDVPHDTAEAEFVRRAIRVGLTNSEQRPLRQWISKQELMAENYWRQKVVWNAGLVFEVASPDVACEFCLPSSRHRVWRIDSHGRWSKTVGRESVTVHVSIMKKVTPLSLTTLSVRELLTMLAGYVEDLSSLAQLNMWHDCHLGNLLMHQRLGKEERYFLWHDFGAASRIRSPSATDLQDFWKKMRDAMNQMKTVIGNMDSSLAHVPSPIGSEQ
;
A
#
# COMPACT_ATOMS: atom_id res chain seq x y z
N MET A 1 -31.58 -41.15 -42.11
CA MET A 1 -31.75 -39.68 -42.21
C MET A 1 -30.79 -39.04 -41.22
N CYS A 2 -29.86 -38.21 -41.72
CA CYS A 2 -28.89 -37.34 -41.02
C CYS A 2 -27.99 -38.01 -39.93
N GLY A 3 -26.67 -37.91 -39.89
CA GLY A 3 -25.68 -37.13 -40.63
C GLY A 3 -24.30 -37.31 -39.95
N PHE A 4 -23.25 -37.05 -40.72
CA PHE A 4 -21.81 -36.95 -40.38
C PHE A 4 -21.53 -36.16 -39.07
N GLY A 5 -20.40 -36.26 -38.37
CA GLY A 5 -19.10 -36.85 -38.70
C GLY A 5 -18.04 -36.56 -37.61
N CYS A 6 -16.82 -37.02 -37.91
CA CYS A 6 -15.50 -36.76 -37.35
C CYS A 6 -15.35 -36.10 -35.96
N ALA A 7 -14.82 -36.88 -35.01
CA ALA A 7 -14.08 -36.39 -33.87
C ALA A 7 -12.58 -36.29 -34.21
N MET A 8 -12.00 -35.09 -34.14
CA MET A 8 -10.56 -34.93 -33.94
C MET A 8 -10.28 -33.64 -33.15
N VAL A 9 -9.78 -33.85 -31.92
CA VAL A 9 -8.76 -33.09 -31.18
C VAL A 9 -8.61 -31.59 -31.50
N LEU A 10 -8.95 -30.73 -30.53
CA LEU A 10 -8.15 -29.52 -30.27
C LEU A 10 -8.19 -29.08 -28.80
N ARG A 11 -7.07 -28.50 -28.42
CA ARG A 11 -6.55 -28.16 -27.09
C ARG A 11 -7.25 -26.97 -26.41
N ARG A 12 -7.21 -27.05 -25.07
CA ARG A 12 -6.87 -26.00 -24.08
C ARG A 12 -7.87 -24.85 -23.78
N VAL A 13 -7.82 -24.52 -22.48
CA VAL A 13 -8.25 -23.29 -21.79
C VAL A 13 -9.75 -23.18 -21.52
N LEU A 14 -10.20 -23.77 -20.41
CA LEU A 14 -11.40 -23.30 -19.73
C LEU A 14 -11.08 -22.91 -18.27
N ARG A 15 -11.15 -21.59 -18.06
CA ARG A 15 -11.77 -20.90 -16.91
C ARG A 15 -11.09 -21.04 -15.54
N LEU A 16 -10.08 -20.19 -15.33
CA LEU A 16 -9.87 -19.61 -14.00
C LEU A 16 -11.07 -18.69 -13.70
N GLN A 17 -12.00 -19.17 -12.88
CA GLN A 17 -12.99 -18.33 -12.24
C GLN A 17 -12.28 -17.45 -11.22
N VAL A 18 -12.19 -16.16 -11.52
CA VAL A 18 -11.77 -15.12 -10.58
C VAL A 18 -12.98 -14.79 -9.69
N PRO A 19 -12.97 -15.03 -8.37
CA PRO A 19 -14.03 -14.57 -7.50
C PRO A 19 -13.65 -13.18 -6.98
N ILE A 20 -13.87 -12.13 -7.78
CA ILE A 20 -13.87 -10.75 -7.28
C ILE A 20 -15.32 -10.27 -7.31
N LEU A 21 -16.14 -10.79 -6.39
CA LEU A 21 -17.47 -10.21 -6.12
C LEU A 21 -18.09 -10.70 -4.79
N PHE A 22 -17.40 -10.52 -3.66
CA PHE A 22 -18.00 -10.72 -2.32
C PHE A 22 -17.46 -9.74 -1.25
N LEU A 23 -17.21 -8.48 -1.61
CA LEU A 23 -16.72 -7.46 -0.66
C LEU A 23 -17.64 -6.26 -0.45
N ALA A 24 -18.91 -6.37 -0.85
CA ALA A 24 -19.88 -5.30 -0.63
C ALA A 24 -21.20 -5.87 -0.12
N LEU A 25 -21.27 -6.20 1.17
CA LEU A 25 -22.48 -6.16 2.03
C LEU A 25 -22.19 -6.83 3.38
N ALA A 26 -21.46 -6.13 4.25
CA ALA A 26 -21.46 -6.39 5.69
C ALA A 26 -21.35 -5.04 6.42
N ARG A 27 -22.46 -4.29 6.47
CA ARG A 27 -22.64 -3.22 7.44
C ARG A 27 -23.09 -3.87 8.74
N GLY A 28 -22.19 -3.90 9.72
CA GLY A 28 -22.46 -4.38 11.07
C GLY A 28 -21.18 -4.88 11.73
N LEU A 29 -20.57 -4.04 12.59
CA LEU A 29 -19.45 -4.37 13.48
C LEU A 29 -18.33 -5.18 12.81
N ALA A 30 -17.41 -4.51 12.11
CA ALA A 30 -16.15 -5.13 11.73
C ALA A 30 -15.27 -5.32 12.97
N LEU A 31 -15.61 -6.30 13.80
CA LEU A 31 -14.64 -6.97 14.67
C LEU A 31 -13.63 -7.61 13.71
N CYS A 32 -12.46 -6.98 13.55
CA CYS A 32 -11.33 -7.54 12.82
C CYS A 32 -11.08 -8.95 13.40
N ARG A 33 -11.36 -10.02 12.63
CA ARG A 33 -11.18 -11.38 13.14
C ARG A 33 -9.67 -11.67 13.21
N PRO A 34 -9.11 -11.97 14.39
CA PRO A 34 -7.73 -12.44 14.49
C PRO A 34 -7.48 -13.58 13.50
N GLY A 35 -6.42 -13.48 12.70
CA GLY A 35 -6.18 -14.43 11.62
C GLY A 35 -4.93 -14.08 10.80
N SER A 36 -4.51 -15.06 10.00
CA SER A 36 -3.31 -15.00 9.16
C SER A 36 -3.55 -14.24 7.85
N CYS A 37 -2.63 -13.36 7.48
CA CYS A 37 -2.51 -12.79 6.13
C CYS A 37 -1.57 -13.66 5.28
N GLN A 38 -2.11 -14.70 4.63
CA GLN A 38 -1.36 -15.68 3.80
C GLN A 38 -0.43 -15.05 2.75
N ALA A 39 -0.68 -13.79 2.37
CA ALA A 39 0.20 -13.06 1.45
C ALA A 39 1.58 -12.74 2.07
N LEU A 40 1.73 -12.85 3.40
CA LEU A 40 2.98 -12.62 4.13
C LEU A 40 3.86 -13.87 4.23
N ASP A 41 3.34 -15.08 3.96
CA ASP A 41 4.06 -16.35 4.09
C ASP A 41 5.44 -16.35 3.38
N ALA A 42 5.53 -15.69 2.23
CA ALA A 42 6.78 -15.60 1.48
C ALA A 42 7.88 -14.74 2.15
N PHE A 43 7.53 -13.98 3.20
CA PHE A 43 8.40 -12.97 3.82
C PHE A 43 8.68 -13.24 5.30
N VAL A 44 7.99 -14.18 5.94
CA VAL A 44 8.15 -14.48 7.37
C VAL A 44 9.59 -14.91 7.73
N HIS A 45 10.38 -15.32 6.74
CA HIS A 45 11.78 -15.70 6.88
C HIS A 45 12.78 -14.56 6.63
N CYS A 46 12.32 -13.36 6.27
CA CYS A 46 13.22 -12.22 6.07
C CYS A 46 13.75 -11.68 7.40
N GLU A 47 14.98 -11.19 7.39
CA GLU A 47 15.64 -10.65 8.57
C GLU A 47 15.59 -9.11 8.56
N TYR A 48 15.02 -8.51 9.60
CA TYR A 48 15.00 -7.05 9.74
C TYR A 48 16.42 -6.51 9.98
N ASP A 49 16.84 -5.54 9.17
CA ASP A 49 18.19 -4.95 9.19
C ASP A 49 18.20 -3.46 9.54
N GLY A 50 17.03 -2.81 9.60
CA GLY A 50 16.94 -1.39 9.88
C GLY A 50 15.53 -0.83 9.80
N THR A 51 15.44 0.51 9.80
CA THR A 51 14.20 1.26 9.77
C THR A 51 14.30 2.41 8.79
N GLY A 52 13.18 2.74 8.16
CA GLY A 52 13.05 3.90 7.29
C GLY A 52 12.51 5.12 8.03
N ALA A 53 12.48 6.27 7.36
CA ALA A 53 11.75 7.43 7.84
C ALA A 53 10.25 7.17 7.74
N ALA A 54 9.54 7.35 8.85
CA ALA A 54 8.11 7.06 8.91
C ALA A 54 7.29 8.33 9.16
N GLY A 55 6.19 8.49 8.41
CA GLY A 55 5.21 9.56 8.56
C GLY A 55 4.54 9.61 9.95
N GLY A 56 3.51 10.46 10.11
CA GLY A 56 2.87 10.71 11.40
C GLY A 56 2.28 9.48 12.11
N GLY A 57 1.78 8.50 11.35
CA GLY A 57 1.14 7.29 11.88
C GLY A 57 1.63 5.96 11.30
N ASN A 58 2.61 6.00 10.39
CA ASN A 58 3.20 4.80 9.79
C ASN A 58 4.47 4.40 10.53
N THR A 59 4.83 3.14 10.40
CA THR A 59 6.15 2.60 10.73
C THR A 59 6.76 2.01 9.47
N ILE A 60 8.09 2.12 9.33
CA ILE A 60 8.80 1.57 8.18
C ILE A 60 9.98 0.76 8.70
N ALA A 61 9.93 -0.55 8.49
CA ALA A 61 11.04 -1.46 8.73
C ALA A 61 11.66 -1.88 7.40
N THR A 62 12.98 -2.09 7.39
CA THR A 62 13.68 -2.72 6.27
C THR A 62 14.04 -4.14 6.65
N ALA A 63 13.99 -5.04 5.68
CA ALA A 63 14.40 -6.42 5.87
C ALA A 63 15.13 -6.97 4.65
N ILE A 64 16.06 -7.88 4.90
CA ILE A 64 16.80 -8.63 3.91
C ILE A 64 16.15 -10.00 3.77
N CYS A 65 15.65 -10.29 2.58
CA CYS A 65 15.18 -11.62 2.18
C CYS A 65 16.25 -12.29 1.31
N PRO A 66 16.23 -13.63 1.14
CA PRO A 66 17.23 -14.35 0.35
C PRO A 66 17.48 -13.81 -1.07
N GLU A 67 16.45 -13.24 -1.70
CA GLU A 67 16.52 -12.78 -3.09
C GLU A 67 16.54 -11.25 -3.25
N GLN A 68 16.23 -10.49 -2.20
CA GLN A 68 16.04 -9.04 -2.30
C GLN A 68 15.91 -8.36 -0.94
N GLN A 69 16.20 -7.07 -0.90
CA GLN A 69 15.78 -6.21 0.20
C GLN A 69 14.31 -5.81 0.02
N ILE A 70 13.59 -5.69 1.14
CA ILE A 70 12.21 -5.25 1.19
C ILE A 70 12.04 -4.09 2.17
N VAL A 71 11.02 -3.28 1.93
CA VAL A 71 10.51 -2.29 2.86
C VAL A 71 9.14 -2.75 3.33
N VAL A 72 8.96 -2.86 4.65
CA VAL A 72 7.70 -3.21 5.30
C VAL A 72 7.13 -1.95 5.94
N ARG A 73 6.05 -1.44 5.36
CA ARG A 73 5.28 -0.32 5.92
C ARG A 73 4.10 -0.88 6.71
N VAL A 74 3.96 -0.45 7.96
CA VAL A 74 2.82 -0.81 8.81
C VAL A 74 2.10 0.45 9.27
N ALA A 75 0.80 0.52 9.00
CA ALA A 75 -0.08 1.58 9.45
C ALA A 75 -1.04 1.03 10.51
N LEU A 76 -1.12 1.71 11.66
CA LEU A 76 -2.01 1.34 12.77
C LEU A 76 -3.34 2.07 12.62
N GLU A 77 -4.43 1.34 12.37
CA GLU A 77 -5.75 1.94 12.18
C GLU A 77 -6.35 2.39 13.52
N THR A 78 -6.98 3.57 13.54
CA THR A 78 -7.74 4.06 14.69
C THR A 78 -8.75 3.02 15.15
N PRO A 79 -8.72 2.63 16.44
CA PRO A 79 -9.67 1.66 16.98
C PRO A 79 -11.12 2.07 16.78
N SER A 80 -12.00 1.09 16.58
CA SER A 80 -13.41 1.29 16.27
C SER A 80 -14.18 2.01 17.38
N PHE A 81 -13.82 1.80 18.66
CA PHE A 81 -14.45 2.55 19.76
C PHE A 81 -14.07 4.04 19.74
N ALA A 82 -12.95 4.38 19.12
CA ALA A 82 -12.46 5.75 19.00
C ALA A 82 -12.95 6.42 17.71
N SER A 83 -13.35 5.66 16.69
CA SER A 83 -13.64 6.18 15.34
C SER A 83 -14.80 7.18 15.26
N ASN A 84 -15.70 7.19 16.24
CA ASN A 84 -16.86 8.10 16.27
C ASN A 84 -16.59 9.42 17.02
N ALA A 85 -15.43 9.55 17.67
CA ALA A 85 -15.06 10.75 18.40
C ALA A 85 -14.29 11.74 17.50
N SER A 86 -14.57 13.02 17.65
CA SER A 86 -13.86 14.09 16.92
C SER A 86 -12.47 14.37 17.52
N GLY A 87 -11.47 14.64 16.70
CA GLY A 87 -10.12 15.01 17.14
C GLY A 87 -9.04 14.06 16.63
N SER A 88 -7.82 14.23 17.15
CA SER A 88 -6.68 13.42 16.75
C SER A 88 -6.41 12.35 17.80
N PHE A 89 -6.25 11.10 17.34
CA PHE A 89 -5.94 9.97 18.19
C PHE A 89 -4.46 9.67 18.11
N ILE A 90 -3.83 9.47 19.27
CA ILE A 90 -2.39 9.32 19.44
C ILE A 90 -2.11 8.06 20.27
N PHE A 91 -1.03 7.37 19.94
CA PHE A 91 -0.41 6.37 20.81
C PHE A 91 1.01 6.79 21.16
N SER A 92 1.47 6.37 22.35
CA SER A 92 2.88 6.43 22.70
C SER A 92 3.60 5.21 22.13
N MET A 93 4.84 5.40 21.68
CA MET A 93 5.69 4.31 21.21
C MET A 93 5.91 3.26 22.31
N ASP A 94 6.14 3.72 23.54
CA ASP A 94 6.37 2.83 24.69
C ASP A 94 5.12 2.03 25.02
N ASP A 95 3.95 2.68 24.99
CA ASP A 95 2.66 2.01 25.18
C ASP A 95 2.49 0.91 24.11
N MET A 96 2.80 1.21 22.85
CA MET A 96 2.67 0.23 21.75
C MET A 96 3.69 -0.91 21.85
N VAL A 97 4.94 -0.64 22.24
CA VAL A 97 5.97 -1.68 22.43
C VAL A 97 5.58 -2.63 23.57
N ASP A 98 5.09 -2.07 24.68
CA ASP A 98 4.57 -2.86 25.80
C ASP A 98 3.38 -3.72 25.37
N GLU A 99 2.44 -3.15 24.60
CA GLU A 99 1.27 -3.86 24.09
C GLU A 99 1.65 -5.01 23.14
N LEU A 100 2.67 -4.80 22.29
CA LEU A 100 3.21 -5.81 21.39
C LEU A 100 4.00 -6.92 22.12
N ARG A 101 4.31 -6.76 23.41
CA ARG A 101 4.95 -7.82 24.20
C ARG A 101 3.97 -8.92 24.59
N ASP A 102 2.72 -8.55 24.83
CA ASP A 102 1.68 -9.44 25.36
C ASP A 102 0.84 -10.11 24.26
N VAL A 103 1.16 -9.87 22.98
CA VAL A 103 0.49 -10.49 21.84
C VAL A 103 0.96 -11.95 21.71
N PRO A 104 0.04 -12.93 21.72
CA PRO A 104 0.39 -14.34 21.54
C PRO A 104 1.15 -14.60 20.23
N HIS A 105 2.20 -15.41 20.28
CA HIS A 105 3.03 -15.79 19.12
C HIS A 105 2.38 -16.92 18.31
N ASP A 106 1.11 -16.78 17.98
CA ASP A 106 0.32 -17.91 17.48
C ASP A 106 0.65 -18.24 16.01
N THR A 107 1.22 -17.30 15.26
CA THR A 107 1.63 -17.50 13.86
C THR A 107 2.95 -16.80 13.51
N ALA A 108 3.66 -17.33 12.50
CA ALA A 108 4.89 -16.72 11.97
C ALA A 108 4.64 -15.32 11.39
N GLU A 109 3.46 -15.10 10.81
CA GLU A 109 3.06 -13.81 10.28
C GLU A 109 2.81 -12.78 11.38
N ALA A 110 2.17 -13.17 12.49
CA ALA A 110 1.98 -12.30 13.64
C ALA A 110 3.34 -11.83 14.17
N GLU A 111 4.29 -12.76 14.28
CA GLU A 111 5.66 -12.45 14.70
C GLU A 111 6.36 -11.53 13.70
N PHE A 112 6.22 -11.78 12.39
CA PHE A 112 6.75 -10.91 11.34
C PHE A 112 6.20 -9.47 11.48
N VAL A 113 4.88 -9.30 11.50
CA VAL A 113 4.23 -7.98 11.61
C VAL A 113 4.63 -7.27 12.90
N ARG A 114 4.65 -7.98 14.02
CA ARG A 114 5.06 -7.44 15.33
C ARG A 114 6.51 -6.96 15.32
N ARG A 115 7.42 -7.74 14.71
CA ARG A 115 8.82 -7.36 14.54
C ARG A 115 8.95 -6.15 13.61
N ALA A 116 8.21 -6.09 12.50
CA ALA A 116 8.16 -4.90 11.64
C ALA A 116 7.75 -3.66 12.41
N ILE A 117 6.70 -3.74 13.24
CA ILE A 117 6.30 -2.59 14.07
C ILE A 117 7.44 -2.23 15.01
N ARG A 118 7.92 -3.16 15.85
CA ARG A 118 9.02 -2.89 16.82
C ARG A 118 10.25 -2.27 16.16
N VAL A 119 10.66 -2.77 15.00
CA VAL A 119 11.80 -2.26 14.24
C VAL A 119 11.51 -0.88 13.65
N GLY A 120 10.36 -0.69 13.01
CA GLY A 120 9.94 0.61 12.49
C GLY A 120 9.70 1.65 13.60
N LEU A 121 9.49 1.19 14.84
CA LEU A 121 9.44 2.02 16.04
C LEU A 121 10.83 2.34 16.60
N THR A 122 11.90 1.56 16.35
CA THR A 122 13.21 1.75 17.04
C THR A 122 13.98 3.03 16.71
N ASN A 123 13.70 3.76 15.63
CA ASN A 123 14.21 5.13 15.42
C ASN A 123 13.40 6.20 16.21
N SER A 124 12.82 5.81 17.36
CA SER A 124 11.79 6.52 18.12
C SER A 124 12.24 7.77 18.87
N GLU A 125 13.53 7.99 19.09
CA GLU A 125 14.00 9.14 19.89
C GLU A 125 13.48 10.48 19.33
N GLN A 126 13.20 10.55 18.03
CA GLN A 126 12.75 11.76 17.36
C GLN A 126 11.22 11.96 17.38
N ARG A 127 10.41 10.91 17.63
CA ARG A 127 8.93 10.96 17.58
C ARG A 127 8.29 9.96 18.55
N PRO A 128 8.26 10.28 19.87
CA PRO A 128 7.73 9.39 20.91
C PRO A 128 6.19 9.27 20.91
N LEU A 129 5.49 10.16 20.20
CA LEU A 129 4.05 10.15 20.03
C LEU A 129 3.72 10.01 18.55
N ARG A 130 2.78 9.13 18.22
CA ARG A 130 2.35 8.85 16.85
C ARG A 130 0.84 8.92 16.73
N GLN A 131 0.37 9.30 15.56
CA GLN A 131 -1.05 9.39 15.28
C GLN A 131 -1.59 8.02 14.83
N TRP A 132 -2.75 7.63 15.34
CA TRP A 132 -3.53 6.54 14.76
C TRP A 132 -4.10 6.97 13.42
N ILE A 133 -3.99 6.11 12.42
CA ILE A 133 -4.43 6.43 11.05
C ILE A 133 -5.91 6.10 10.92
N SER A 134 -6.70 7.08 10.50
CA SER A 134 -8.12 6.82 10.24
C SER A 134 -8.30 5.95 8.99
N LYS A 135 -9.36 5.14 8.94
CA LYS A 135 -9.72 4.39 7.72
C LYS A 135 -9.88 5.29 6.49
N GLN A 136 -10.39 6.51 6.69
CA GLN A 136 -10.56 7.50 5.63
C GLN A 136 -9.21 8.00 5.10
N GLU A 137 -8.21 8.14 5.95
CA GLU A 137 -6.85 8.50 5.56
C GLU A 137 -6.18 7.39 4.74
N LEU A 138 -6.34 6.12 5.12
CA LEU A 138 -5.87 4.98 4.31
C LEU A 138 -6.54 4.95 2.92
N MET A 139 -7.85 5.23 2.85
CA MET A 139 -8.56 5.32 1.58
C MET A 139 -8.12 6.53 0.76
N ALA A 140 -7.88 7.67 1.40
CA ALA A 140 -7.42 8.89 0.74
C ALA A 140 -6.01 8.73 0.17
N GLU A 141 -5.10 8.08 0.89
CA GLU A 141 -3.77 7.77 0.39
C GLU A 141 -3.84 6.94 -0.89
N ASN A 142 -4.63 5.86 -0.88
CA ASN A 142 -4.81 5.02 -2.07
C ASN A 142 -5.38 5.80 -3.25
N TYR A 143 -6.35 6.70 -3.00
CA TYR A 143 -6.88 7.60 -4.02
C TYR A 143 -5.79 8.52 -4.59
N TRP A 144 -5.01 9.18 -3.74
CA TRP A 144 -3.96 10.11 -4.17
C TRP A 144 -2.86 9.39 -4.95
N ARG A 145 -2.45 8.22 -4.47
CA ARG A 145 -1.49 7.36 -5.15
C ARG A 145 -1.94 7.09 -6.60
N GLN A 146 -3.17 6.61 -6.78
CA GLN A 146 -3.71 6.32 -8.11
C GLN A 146 -3.86 7.59 -8.96
N LYS A 147 -4.32 8.69 -8.36
CA LYS A 147 -4.46 9.97 -9.06
C LYS A 147 -3.12 10.49 -9.56
N VAL A 148 -2.06 10.36 -8.78
CA VAL A 148 -0.71 10.77 -9.16
C VAL A 148 -0.16 9.89 -10.28
N VAL A 149 -0.24 8.55 -10.12
CA VAL A 149 0.23 7.58 -11.12
C VAL A 149 -0.41 7.86 -12.49
N TRP A 150 -1.67 8.30 -12.51
CA TRP A 150 -2.41 8.50 -13.76
C TRP A 150 -2.30 9.90 -14.36
N ASN A 151 -2.09 10.93 -13.55
CA ASN A 151 -2.27 12.31 -14.01
C ASN A 151 -1.04 13.21 -13.82
N ALA A 152 -0.08 12.85 -12.97
CA ALA A 152 1.00 13.76 -12.62
C ALA A 152 2.17 13.73 -13.62
N GLY A 153 2.36 12.61 -14.33
CA GLY A 153 3.52 12.44 -15.21
C GLY A 153 4.84 12.63 -14.46
N LEU A 154 5.01 11.94 -13.32
CA LEU A 154 6.19 12.09 -12.47
C LEU A 154 7.46 11.53 -13.14
N VAL A 155 8.59 12.17 -12.85
CA VAL A 155 9.95 11.68 -13.10
C VAL A 155 10.24 10.45 -12.26
N PHE A 156 9.87 10.45 -10.99
CA PHE A 156 9.98 9.28 -10.12
C PHE A 156 8.69 8.49 -10.11
N GLU A 157 8.79 7.18 -10.30
CA GLU A 157 7.62 6.33 -10.22
C GLU A 157 7.08 6.28 -8.79
N VAL A 158 5.82 5.84 -8.65
CA VAL A 158 5.21 5.65 -7.36
C VAL A 158 5.42 4.21 -6.90
N ALA A 159 6.04 4.05 -5.72
CA ALA A 159 6.22 2.75 -5.10
C ALA A 159 4.86 2.07 -4.90
N SER A 160 4.67 0.96 -5.59
CA SER A 160 3.47 0.13 -5.46
C SER A 160 3.79 -1.06 -4.56
N PRO A 161 2.94 -1.38 -3.57
CA PRO A 161 3.14 -2.55 -2.74
C PRO A 161 3.00 -3.81 -3.59
N ASP A 162 3.99 -4.70 -3.51
CA ASP A 162 3.91 -6.05 -4.08
C ASP A 162 2.87 -6.89 -3.34
N VAL A 163 2.78 -6.68 -2.02
CA VAL A 163 1.78 -7.29 -1.15
C VAL A 163 1.23 -6.23 -0.22
N ALA A 164 -0.10 -6.19 -0.08
CA ALA A 164 -0.79 -5.37 0.90
C ALA A 164 -1.89 -6.19 1.57
N CYS A 165 -2.01 -6.10 2.89
CA CYS A 165 -3.11 -6.73 3.61
C CYS A 165 -3.44 -6.08 4.95
N GLU A 166 -4.64 -6.39 5.43
CA GLU A 166 -5.10 -6.06 6.77
C GLU A 166 -4.80 -7.26 7.69
N PHE A 167 -4.14 -6.99 8.81
CA PHE A 167 -3.82 -7.96 9.84
C PHE A 167 -4.43 -7.49 11.16
N CYS A 168 -5.04 -8.41 11.92
CA CYS A 168 -5.65 -8.07 13.20
C CYS A 168 -4.71 -8.50 14.32
N LEU A 169 -4.06 -7.54 14.98
CA LEU A 169 -3.23 -7.83 16.15
C LEU A 169 -4.14 -8.04 17.36
N PRO A 170 -4.12 -9.22 18.00
CA PRO A 170 -4.75 -9.42 19.30
C PRO A 170 -4.15 -8.41 20.28
N SER A 171 -4.98 -7.67 21.01
CA SER A 171 -4.51 -6.73 22.04
C SER A 171 -5.34 -6.95 23.30
N SER A 172 -4.66 -7.12 24.43
CA SER A 172 -5.32 -7.27 25.74
C SER A 172 -5.85 -5.92 26.23
N ARG A 173 -5.10 -4.85 25.97
CA ARG A 173 -5.44 -3.44 26.20
C ARG A 173 -4.61 -2.58 25.25
N HIS A 174 -5.18 -1.49 24.77
CA HIS A 174 -4.37 -0.45 24.11
C HIS A 174 -4.75 0.95 24.54
N ARG A 175 -3.74 1.80 24.75
CA ARG A 175 -3.91 3.16 25.25
C ARG A 175 -4.04 4.13 24.08
N VAL A 176 -5.22 4.74 23.97
CA VAL A 176 -5.49 5.77 22.98
C VAL A 176 -5.59 7.10 23.69
N TRP A 177 -4.67 7.99 23.36
CA TRP A 177 -4.74 9.39 23.72
C TRP A 177 -5.54 10.14 22.67
N ARG A 178 -6.43 11.04 23.09
CA ARG A 178 -7.21 11.89 22.19
C ARG A 178 -6.90 13.34 22.52
N ILE A 179 -6.56 14.11 21.50
CA ILE A 179 -6.51 15.57 21.55
C ILE A 179 -7.78 16.10 20.86
N ASP A 180 -8.61 16.83 21.61
CA ASP A 180 -9.77 17.50 21.03
C ASP A 180 -9.39 18.79 20.27
N SER A 181 -10.37 19.42 19.62
CA SER A 181 -10.16 20.66 18.86
C SER A 181 -9.70 21.86 19.70
N HIS A 182 -9.81 21.78 21.04
CA HIS A 182 -9.37 22.79 21.99
C HIS A 182 -8.00 22.44 22.60
N GLY A 183 -7.33 21.40 22.11
CA GLY A 183 -6.05 20.95 22.62
C GLY A 183 -6.13 20.19 23.95
N ARG A 184 -7.33 19.80 24.40
CA ARG A 184 -7.48 19.04 25.64
C ARG A 184 -7.18 17.57 25.41
N TRP A 185 -6.34 17.04 26.29
CA TRP A 185 -5.97 15.63 26.29
C TRP A 185 -6.97 14.82 27.09
N SER A 186 -7.36 13.68 26.52
CA SER A 186 -8.11 12.63 27.20
C SER A 186 -7.48 11.28 26.88
N LYS A 187 -7.65 10.32 27.78
CA LYS A 187 -7.13 8.96 27.60
C LYS A 187 -8.28 7.98 27.64
N THR A 188 -8.28 7.05 26.72
CA THR A 188 -9.22 5.93 26.66
C THR A 188 -8.42 4.65 26.51
N VAL A 189 -8.89 3.58 27.15
CA VAL A 189 -8.27 2.26 27.04
C VAL A 189 -9.21 1.36 26.26
N GLY A 190 -8.76 0.96 25.07
CA GLY A 190 -9.39 -0.07 24.27
C GLY A 190 -9.04 -1.47 24.77
N ARG A 191 -9.91 -2.44 24.47
CA ARG A 191 -9.66 -3.88 24.70
C ARG A 191 -9.94 -4.72 23.46
N GLU A 192 -10.12 -4.07 22.32
CA GLU A 192 -10.35 -4.75 21.04
C GLU A 192 -9.03 -5.06 20.34
N SER A 193 -9.08 -5.93 19.33
CA SER A 193 -7.96 -6.13 18.41
C SER A 193 -7.66 -4.85 17.64
N VAL A 194 -6.39 -4.62 17.36
CA VAL A 194 -5.93 -3.49 16.57
C VAL A 194 -5.81 -3.95 15.12
N THR A 195 -6.50 -3.26 14.20
CA THR A 195 -6.29 -3.47 12.77
C THR A 195 -5.00 -2.79 12.33
N VAL A 196 -4.12 -3.55 11.69
CA VAL A 196 -2.89 -3.03 11.09
C VAL A 196 -2.87 -3.30 9.60
N HIS A 197 -2.46 -2.30 8.85
CA HIS A 197 -2.34 -2.38 7.40
C HIS A 197 -0.88 -2.56 7.06
N VAL A 198 -0.54 -3.71 6.49
CA VAL A 198 0.82 -4.09 6.13
C VAL A 198 0.99 -3.92 4.63
N SER A 199 2.06 -3.28 4.21
CA SER A 199 2.44 -3.10 2.81
C SER A 199 3.92 -3.47 2.63
N ILE A 200 4.20 -4.42 1.75
CA ILE A 200 5.55 -4.85 1.42
C ILE A 200 5.90 -4.35 0.03
N MET A 201 7.01 -3.62 -0.06
CA MET A 201 7.61 -3.17 -1.32
C MET A 201 8.92 -3.93 -1.52
N LYS A 202 9.11 -4.57 -2.67
CA LYS A 202 10.29 -5.39 -2.96
C LYS A 202 11.37 -4.62 -3.72
N LYS A 203 12.62 -5.05 -3.57
CA LYS A 203 13.80 -4.52 -4.28
C LYS A 203 13.99 -3.03 -4.09
N VAL A 204 13.58 -2.54 -2.93
CA VAL A 204 13.66 -1.13 -2.56
C VAL A 204 14.34 -0.97 -1.21
N THR A 205 14.99 0.17 -1.05
CA THR A 205 15.63 0.58 0.20
C THR A 205 15.24 2.03 0.51
N PRO A 206 15.27 2.46 1.78
CA PRO A 206 15.24 3.88 2.09
C PRO A 206 16.37 4.61 1.36
N LEU A 207 16.09 5.83 0.90
CA LEU A 207 17.09 6.66 0.25
C LEU A 207 18.18 7.07 1.25
N SER A 208 19.45 6.80 0.91
CA SER A 208 20.61 7.28 1.67
C SER A 208 21.50 8.16 0.80
N LEU A 209 21.54 9.47 1.10
CA LEU A 209 22.32 10.44 0.33
C LEU A 209 23.82 10.12 0.29
N THR A 210 24.35 9.47 1.34
CA THR A 210 25.78 9.12 1.42
C THR A 210 26.19 8.04 0.43
N THR A 211 25.22 7.32 -0.15
CA THR A 211 25.46 6.24 -1.10
C THR A 211 25.33 6.67 -2.57
N LEU A 212 24.95 7.93 -2.83
CA LEU A 212 24.74 8.45 -4.17
C LEU A 212 26.03 9.06 -4.72
N SER A 213 26.31 8.80 -6.00
CA SER A 213 27.26 9.61 -6.77
C SER A 213 26.74 11.03 -6.96
N VAL A 214 27.63 11.97 -7.28
CA VAL A 214 27.26 13.37 -7.60
C VAL A 214 26.22 13.42 -8.72
N ARG A 215 26.36 12.56 -9.74
CA ARG A 215 25.40 12.48 -10.85
C ARG A 215 24.02 12.07 -10.38
N GLU A 216 23.93 11.01 -9.57
CA GLU A 216 22.65 10.53 -9.05
C GLU A 216 22.00 11.55 -8.11
N LEU A 217 22.79 12.24 -7.30
CA LEU A 217 22.30 13.33 -6.45
C LEU A 217 21.70 14.46 -7.29
N LEU A 218 22.36 14.89 -8.37
CA LEU A 218 21.83 15.92 -9.27
C LEU A 218 20.56 15.45 -9.99
N THR A 219 20.51 14.20 -10.47
CA THR A 219 19.31 13.60 -11.06
C THR A 219 18.17 13.54 -10.05
N MET A 220 18.47 13.16 -8.80
CA MET A 220 17.48 13.12 -7.73
C MET A 220 16.95 14.52 -7.42
N LEU A 221 17.80 15.53 -7.25
CA LEU A 221 17.37 16.90 -6.95
C LEU A 221 16.52 17.50 -8.09
N ALA A 222 16.94 17.32 -9.34
CA ALA A 222 16.20 17.83 -10.50
C ALA A 222 14.84 17.13 -10.64
N GLY A 223 14.80 15.80 -10.57
CA GLY A 223 13.56 15.03 -10.65
C GLY A 223 12.62 15.33 -9.48
N TYR A 224 13.16 15.52 -8.28
CA TYR A 224 12.37 15.89 -7.10
C TYR A 224 11.65 17.22 -7.31
N VAL A 225 12.36 18.26 -7.75
CA VAL A 225 11.77 19.59 -7.99
C VAL A 225 10.69 19.54 -9.09
N GLU A 226 10.94 18.79 -10.17
CA GLU A 226 9.97 18.61 -11.25
C GLU A 226 8.71 17.90 -10.74
N ASP A 227 8.86 16.82 -9.98
CA ASP A 227 7.74 16.10 -9.38
C ASP A 227 6.93 16.98 -8.43
N LEU A 228 7.58 17.81 -7.62
CA LEU A 228 6.86 18.75 -6.76
C LEU A 228 6.03 19.75 -7.56
N SER A 229 6.54 20.23 -8.69
CA SER A 229 5.79 21.09 -9.60
C SER A 229 4.56 20.37 -10.16
N SER A 230 4.74 19.13 -10.65
CA SER A 230 3.65 18.31 -11.19
C SER A 230 2.58 17.98 -10.14
N LEU A 231 2.99 17.65 -8.91
CA LEU A 231 2.07 17.41 -7.80
C LEU A 231 1.30 18.68 -7.42
N ALA A 232 1.97 19.84 -7.40
CA ALA A 232 1.32 21.12 -7.15
C ALA A 232 0.27 21.46 -8.22
N GLN A 233 0.53 21.17 -9.50
CA GLN A 233 -0.44 21.34 -10.59
C GLN A 233 -1.69 20.47 -10.41
N LEU A 234 -1.57 19.32 -9.75
CA LEU A 234 -2.71 18.48 -9.35
C LEU A 234 -3.42 18.95 -8.08
N ASN A 235 -3.05 20.13 -7.55
CA ASN A 235 -3.48 20.65 -6.25
C ASN A 235 -3.19 19.67 -5.10
N MET A 236 -2.08 18.95 -5.17
CA MET A 236 -1.65 18.01 -4.16
C MET A 236 -0.42 18.53 -3.43
N TRP A 237 -0.53 18.68 -2.10
CA TRP A 237 0.58 19.07 -1.23
C TRP A 237 1.15 17.83 -0.56
N HIS A 238 2.14 17.21 -1.21
CA HIS A 238 2.82 16.05 -0.65
C HIS A 238 3.65 16.43 0.58
N ASP A 239 3.84 15.50 1.53
CA ASP A 239 4.77 15.68 2.63
C ASP A 239 6.21 15.50 2.10
N CYS A 240 6.82 16.60 1.68
CA CYS A 240 8.02 16.60 0.86
C CYS A 240 9.29 16.49 1.71
N HIS A 241 9.64 15.28 2.13
CA HIS A 241 10.93 15.00 2.75
C HIS A 241 11.59 13.75 2.15
N LEU A 242 12.92 13.68 2.23
CA LEU A 242 13.70 12.54 1.70
C LEU A 242 13.26 11.18 2.23
N GLY A 243 12.68 11.16 3.43
CA GLY A 243 12.07 9.97 4.01
C GLY A 243 10.94 9.34 3.19
N ASN A 244 10.30 10.10 2.29
CA ASN A 244 9.24 9.66 1.39
C ASN A 244 9.75 9.23 0.01
N LEU A 245 11.08 9.09 -0.14
CA LEU A 245 11.71 8.48 -1.29
C LEU A 245 12.30 7.12 -0.95
N LEU A 246 12.05 6.15 -1.81
CA LEU A 246 12.75 4.88 -1.84
C LEU A 246 13.70 4.85 -3.03
N MET A 247 14.71 4.00 -2.92
CA MET A 247 15.65 3.70 -3.99
C MET A 247 15.43 2.26 -4.43
N HIS A 248 15.10 2.06 -5.70
CA HIS A 248 15.00 0.74 -6.31
C HIS A 248 16.34 0.37 -6.94
N GLN A 249 16.82 -0.84 -6.64
CA GLN A 249 17.98 -1.42 -7.31
C GLN A 249 17.54 -2.59 -8.16
N ARG A 250 17.67 -2.46 -9.48
CA ARG A 250 17.31 -3.54 -10.40
C ARG A 250 18.42 -4.59 -10.39
N LEU A 251 18.08 -5.82 -9.98
CA LEU A 251 19.01 -6.97 -9.99
C LEU A 251 19.76 -7.07 -11.33
N GLY A 252 21.10 -7.12 -11.25
CA GLY A 252 21.98 -7.24 -12.42
C GLY A 252 22.22 -5.95 -13.21
N LYS A 253 21.73 -4.79 -12.74
CA LYS A 253 22.07 -3.48 -13.28
C LYS A 253 22.62 -2.58 -12.16
N GLU A 254 23.60 -1.75 -12.48
CA GLU A 254 24.09 -0.69 -11.57
C GLU A 254 23.12 0.49 -11.49
N GLU A 255 22.12 0.57 -12.37
CA GLU A 255 21.16 1.66 -12.40
C GLU A 255 20.19 1.59 -11.21
N ARG A 256 20.17 2.69 -10.46
CA ARG A 256 19.25 2.94 -9.35
C ARG A 256 18.20 3.95 -9.79
N TYR A 257 16.96 3.74 -9.37
CA TYR A 257 15.85 4.66 -9.63
C TYR A 257 15.20 5.09 -8.32
N PHE A 258 14.60 6.27 -8.31
CA PHE A 258 13.92 6.81 -7.13
C PHE A 258 12.42 6.58 -7.27
N LEU A 259 11.78 6.29 -6.15
CA LEU A 259 10.35 6.02 -6.07
C LEU A 259 9.72 6.86 -4.96
N TRP A 260 8.59 7.50 -5.23
CA TRP A 260 7.78 8.12 -4.19
C TRP A 260 6.99 7.09 -3.41
N HIS A 261 6.95 7.23 -2.09
CA HIS A 261 6.03 6.48 -1.22
C HIS A 261 5.39 7.41 -0.19
N ASP A 262 4.44 6.87 0.57
CA ASP A 262 3.68 7.58 1.62
C ASP A 262 2.94 8.83 1.12
N PHE A 263 1.89 8.62 0.33
CA PHE A 263 1.07 9.71 -0.21
C PHE A 263 0.14 10.36 0.84
N GLY A 264 0.11 9.81 2.07
CA GLY A 264 -0.68 10.25 3.23
C GLY A 264 -2.13 10.67 2.95
N ALA A 265 -2.80 11.26 3.95
CA ALA A 265 -3.98 12.12 3.71
C ALA A 265 -3.56 13.54 3.31
N ALA A 266 -2.55 13.68 2.45
CA ALA A 266 -2.05 14.95 1.95
C ALA A 266 -3.17 15.75 1.25
N SER A 267 -3.87 16.59 2.02
CA SER A 267 -4.60 17.77 1.59
C SER A 267 -5.32 18.40 2.79
N ARG A 268 -4.67 19.34 3.49
CA ARG A 268 -5.38 20.30 4.37
C ARG A 268 -6.22 21.32 3.58
N ILE A 269 -6.14 21.32 2.25
CA ILE A 269 -6.97 22.19 1.39
C ILE A 269 -8.34 21.55 1.16
N ARG A 270 -8.41 20.22 1.03
CA ARG A 270 -9.65 19.42 0.96
C ARG A 270 -9.31 17.92 1.03
N SER A 271 -9.60 17.25 2.15
CA SER A 271 -9.66 15.79 2.15
C SER A 271 -10.74 15.34 1.14
N PRO A 272 -10.49 14.31 0.31
CA PRO A 272 -11.49 13.86 -0.65
C PRO A 272 -12.76 13.45 0.11
N SER A 273 -13.90 14.02 -0.28
CA SER A 273 -15.19 13.65 0.32
C SER A 273 -15.57 12.23 -0.08
N ALA A 274 -16.55 11.64 0.62
CA ALA A 274 -17.09 10.33 0.24
C ALA A 274 -17.59 10.31 -1.22
N THR A 275 -18.11 11.43 -1.71
CA THR A 275 -18.53 11.61 -3.11
C THR A 275 -17.35 11.64 -4.06
N ASP A 276 -16.27 12.37 -3.72
CA ASP A 276 -15.05 12.44 -4.53
C ASP A 276 -14.43 11.03 -4.71
N LEU A 277 -14.43 10.24 -3.63
CA LEU A 277 -13.98 8.84 -3.65
C LEU A 277 -14.89 7.94 -4.50
N GLN A 278 -16.21 8.06 -4.36
CA GLN A 278 -17.17 7.27 -5.16
C GLN A 278 -17.07 7.58 -6.65
N ASP A 279 -16.98 8.86 -7.02
CA ASP A 279 -16.85 9.31 -8.40
C ASP A 279 -15.55 8.83 -9.03
N PHE A 280 -14.46 8.86 -8.27
CA PHE A 280 -13.19 8.32 -8.71
C PHE A 280 -13.26 6.82 -9.00
N TRP A 281 -13.74 6.02 -8.05
CA TRP A 281 -13.88 4.57 -8.25
C TRP A 281 -14.84 4.21 -9.38
N LYS A 282 -15.85 5.04 -9.62
CA LYS A 282 -16.72 4.92 -10.79
C LYS A 282 -15.95 5.16 -12.09
N LYS A 283 -15.22 6.28 -12.20
CA LYS A 283 -14.40 6.60 -13.38
C LYS A 283 -13.34 5.52 -13.67
N MET A 284 -12.69 5.01 -12.63
CA MET A 284 -11.74 3.88 -12.72
C MET A 284 -12.41 2.65 -13.34
N ARG A 285 -13.57 2.24 -12.81
CA ARG A 285 -14.31 1.07 -13.33
C ARG A 285 -14.73 1.28 -14.78
N ASP A 286 -15.22 2.46 -15.11
CA ASP A 286 -15.66 2.78 -16.47
C ASP A 286 -14.49 2.72 -17.46
N ALA A 287 -13.33 3.29 -17.10
CA ALA A 287 -12.11 3.23 -17.91
C ALA A 287 -11.61 1.77 -18.10
N MET A 288 -11.61 0.97 -17.02
CA MET A 288 -11.25 -0.45 -17.11
C MET A 288 -12.22 -1.24 -18.00
N ASN A 289 -13.52 -0.94 -17.95
CA ASN A 289 -14.51 -1.58 -18.80
C ASN A 289 -14.33 -1.17 -20.28
N GLN A 290 -14.02 0.09 -20.55
CA GLN A 290 -13.71 0.55 -21.91
C GLN A 290 -12.47 -0.15 -22.47
N MET A 291 -11.39 -0.30 -21.69
CA MET A 291 -10.21 -1.06 -22.13
C MET A 291 -10.55 -2.53 -22.44
N LYS A 292 -11.36 -3.18 -21.61
CA LYS A 292 -11.81 -4.56 -21.88
C LYS A 292 -12.59 -4.67 -23.19
N THR A 293 -13.45 -3.69 -23.49
CA THR A 293 -14.19 -3.65 -24.76
C THR A 293 -13.26 -3.47 -25.95
N VAL A 294 -12.26 -2.60 -25.85
CA VAL A 294 -11.26 -2.40 -26.92
C VAL A 294 -10.46 -3.67 -27.17
N ILE A 295 -9.98 -4.33 -26.11
CA ILE A 295 -9.24 -5.59 -26.21
C ILE A 295 -10.11 -6.70 -26.80
N GLY A 296 -11.35 -6.86 -26.33
CA GLY A 296 -12.28 -7.84 -26.89
C GLY A 296 -12.60 -7.60 -28.37
N ASN A 297 -12.67 -6.34 -28.80
CA ASN A 297 -12.86 -5.98 -30.20
C ASN A 297 -11.61 -6.24 -31.05
N MET A 298 -10.40 -6.08 -30.49
CA MET A 298 -9.14 -6.42 -31.17
C MET A 298 -8.98 -7.94 -31.38
N ASP A 299 -9.40 -8.75 -30.42
CA ASP A 299 -9.40 -10.22 -30.58
C ASP A 299 -10.41 -10.68 -31.66
N SER A 300 -11.53 -9.97 -31.79
CA SER A 300 -12.53 -10.27 -32.83
C SER A 300 -12.11 -9.84 -34.24
N SER A 301 -11.29 -8.80 -34.38
CA SER A 301 -10.79 -8.35 -35.69
C SER A 301 -9.61 -9.20 -36.18
N LEU A 302 -8.84 -9.81 -35.29
CA LEU A 302 -7.81 -10.81 -35.63
C LEU A 302 -8.40 -12.16 -36.08
N ALA A 303 -9.66 -12.45 -35.75
CA ALA A 303 -10.38 -13.64 -36.23
C ALA A 303 -10.87 -13.52 -37.70
N HIS A 304 -10.63 -12.39 -38.36
CA HIS A 304 -11.03 -12.13 -39.76
C HIS A 304 -9.85 -11.87 -40.70
N VAL A 305 -8.63 -12.25 -40.31
CA VAL A 305 -7.50 -12.25 -41.25
C VAL A 305 -7.79 -13.29 -42.35
N PRO A 306 -7.97 -12.89 -43.63
CA PRO A 306 -8.17 -13.84 -44.71
C PRO A 306 -6.92 -14.71 -44.82
N SER A 307 -7.10 -16.03 -44.89
CA SER A 307 -5.98 -16.95 -45.12
C SER A 307 -5.20 -16.50 -46.35
N PRO A 308 -3.86 -16.43 -46.28
CA PRO A 308 -3.07 -16.03 -47.43
C PRO A 308 -3.32 -17.03 -48.56
N ILE A 309 -3.64 -16.45 -49.70
CA ILE A 309 -3.89 -17.09 -50.99
C ILE A 309 -2.86 -18.19 -51.23
N GLY A 310 -3.38 -19.37 -51.55
CA GLY A 310 -2.59 -20.57 -51.84
C GLY A 310 -1.52 -20.28 -52.89
N SER A 311 -0.32 -20.73 -52.58
CA SER A 311 0.77 -20.84 -53.53
C SER A 311 0.38 -21.84 -54.61
N GLU A 312 0.61 -21.43 -55.85
CA GLU A 312 0.60 -22.28 -57.04
C GLU A 312 1.57 -23.46 -56.86
N GLN A 313 1.07 -24.66 -57.14
CA GLN A 313 1.73 -25.75 -57.87
C GLN A 313 0.68 -26.71 -58.41
#